data_AF-A0A4Q4CJD3-F1
#
_entry.id   AF-A0A4Q4CJD3-F1
#
_cell.length_a   1.000
_cell.length_b   1.000
_cell.length_c   1.000
_cell.angle_alpha   90.00
_cell.angle_beta   90.00
_cell.angle_gamma   90.00
#
_symmetry.space_group_name_H-M   'P 1'
#
loop_
_entity.id
_entity.type
_entity.pdbx_description
1 polymer ?
#
loop_
_entity_poly.entity_id
_entity_poly.type
_entity_poly.pdbx_seq_one_letter_code
_entity_poly.pdbx_strand_id
1 'polypeptide(L)'
;AYLHSATMVKAGVFLLVRFWPVLSGTPEWFWLVGTAGLVTLVLGAYFAMFQQDLKGVLAYSTISHLGLITLLLGMGSPLACVAAIFHIVNHATFKASLFMAAGAIDHEAGTRDLRRLGGLRRFMPVTAVLAIIASAAMAGVPLLNGFLSKEMFFEETLAARWGSAFDLVPTLAAVAASAFGVTYALRLVVGVFFGPVPETMPRQPHEPPRWMLAPIAFLVAACLLVGMFPAVVIGPSLQAASISVLGGQTPSYSLAVWHGFTPALLMSFVTLIAGTLLYRTRREWLARQDWPFLARGVSGKAIFEQVLGFLAKTAPRRLESRFPGRKLQPQILLIILAAMVAAGLAVGSAPAAFEPLRWSSIDPAFAMLWLLGGACAAGAAILAKFHRLAALILTGGAGLVSCISFVWLSAPDLAATQLLVEVVTTILI
;
A
#
# COMPACT_ATOMS: atom_id res chain seq x y z
N ALA A 1 1.44 -12.60 18.27
CA ALA A 1 1.55 -13.75 17.34
C ALA A 1 0.39 -13.77 16.35
N TYR A 2 -0.86 -13.96 16.79
CA TYR A 2 -2.00 -14.16 15.87
C TYR A 2 -2.13 -13.13 14.71
N LEU A 3 -2.33 -11.85 15.03
CA LEU A 3 -2.61 -10.80 14.02
C LEU A 3 -1.47 -10.60 13.01
N HIS A 4 -0.24 -10.43 13.51
CA HIS A 4 0.92 -10.12 12.67
C HIS A 4 1.61 -11.36 12.08
N SER A 5 1.32 -12.57 12.58
CA SER A 5 1.93 -13.80 12.04
C SER A 5 1.01 -14.59 11.14
N ALA A 6 -0.30 -14.66 11.39
CA ALA A 6 -1.17 -15.63 10.71
C ALA A 6 -2.42 -15.04 10.04
N THR A 7 -2.99 -13.94 10.55
CA THR A 7 -4.33 -13.51 10.09
C THR A 7 -4.36 -12.18 9.35
N MET A 8 -4.29 -11.05 10.05
CA MET A 8 -4.52 -9.72 9.46
C MET A 8 -3.57 -9.46 8.28
N VAL A 9 -2.29 -9.74 8.46
CA VAL A 9 -1.29 -9.55 7.40
C VAL A 9 -1.38 -10.58 6.27
N LYS A 10 -2.16 -11.66 6.43
CA LYS A 10 -2.37 -12.70 5.41
C LYS A 10 -3.57 -12.39 4.54
N ALA A 11 -4.52 -11.56 5.02
CA ALA A 11 -5.70 -11.18 4.25
C ALA A 11 -5.33 -10.54 2.90
N GLY A 12 -4.33 -9.65 2.87
CA GLY A 12 -3.86 -9.01 1.64
C GLY A 12 -3.26 -10.01 0.64
N VAL A 13 -2.34 -10.87 1.09
CA VAL A 13 -1.72 -11.88 0.20
C VAL A 13 -2.71 -12.97 -0.20
N PHE A 14 -3.67 -13.33 0.66
CA PHE A 14 -4.79 -14.22 0.29
C PHE A 14 -5.62 -13.61 -0.84
N LEU A 15 -5.92 -12.31 -0.76
CA LEU A 15 -6.60 -11.58 -1.82
C LEU A 15 -5.82 -11.61 -3.14
N LEU A 16 -4.50 -11.40 -3.07
CA LEU A 16 -3.63 -11.50 -4.24
C LEU A 16 -3.66 -12.90 -4.85
N VAL A 17 -3.55 -13.96 -4.03
CA VAL A 17 -3.68 -15.36 -4.48
C VAL A 17 -5.05 -15.61 -5.11
N ARG A 18 -6.12 -15.07 -4.53
CA ARG A 18 -7.49 -15.28 -5.01
C ARG A 18 -7.75 -14.63 -6.38
N PHE A 19 -7.19 -13.46 -6.61
CA PHE A 19 -7.30 -12.74 -7.89
C PHE A 19 -6.22 -13.14 -8.91
N TRP A 20 -5.19 -13.87 -8.50
CA TRP A 20 -4.09 -14.30 -9.34
C TRP A 20 -4.55 -14.97 -10.65
N PRO A 21 -5.53 -15.91 -10.68
CA PRO A 21 -5.92 -16.60 -11.91
C PRO A 21 -6.52 -15.69 -12.98
N VAL A 22 -7.01 -14.51 -12.59
CA VAL A 22 -7.66 -13.55 -13.48
C VAL A 22 -6.71 -12.44 -13.90
N LEU A 23 -5.84 -11.99 -12.98
CA LEU A 23 -5.03 -10.78 -13.17
C LEU A 23 -3.55 -11.04 -13.50
N SER A 24 -3.01 -12.22 -13.18
CA SER A 24 -1.54 -12.42 -13.18
C SER A 24 -0.87 -12.31 -14.55
N GLY A 25 -1.61 -12.49 -15.64
CA GLY A 25 -1.12 -12.39 -17.01
C GLY A 25 -1.06 -10.96 -17.57
N THR A 26 -1.48 -9.94 -16.83
CA THR A 26 -1.46 -8.56 -17.34
C THR A 26 -0.15 -7.82 -16.99
N PRO A 27 0.33 -6.91 -17.85
CA PRO A 27 1.51 -6.09 -17.56
C PRO A 27 1.36 -5.25 -16.29
N GLU A 28 0.16 -4.73 -16.01
CA GLU A 28 -0.12 -3.91 -14.84
C GLU A 28 0.05 -4.72 -13.55
N TRP A 29 -0.42 -5.96 -13.52
CA TRP A 29 -0.22 -6.85 -12.38
C TRP A 29 1.26 -7.10 -12.14
N PHE A 30 1.98 -7.48 -13.20
CA PHE A 30 3.41 -7.77 -13.13
C PHE A 30 4.20 -6.57 -12.56
N TRP A 31 4.00 -5.38 -13.12
CA TRP A 31 4.74 -4.20 -12.68
C TRP A 31 4.29 -3.72 -11.31
N LEU A 32 3.00 -3.63 -11.01
CA LEU A 32 2.52 -3.11 -9.73
C LEU A 32 2.82 -4.09 -8.59
N VAL A 33 2.43 -5.36 -8.73
CA VAL A 33 2.58 -6.37 -7.69
C VAL A 33 4.04 -6.81 -7.58
N GLY A 34 4.71 -7.07 -8.71
CA GLY A 34 6.11 -7.48 -8.74
C GLY A 34 7.04 -6.42 -8.14
N THR A 35 6.96 -5.16 -8.59
CA THR A 35 7.86 -4.11 -8.07
C THR A 35 7.54 -3.74 -6.62
N ALA A 36 6.26 -3.68 -6.23
CA ALA A 36 5.88 -3.44 -4.84
C ALA A 36 6.40 -4.56 -3.93
N GLY A 37 6.30 -5.83 -4.37
CA GLY A 37 6.87 -6.97 -3.66
C GLY A 37 8.39 -6.89 -3.52
N LEU A 38 9.09 -6.62 -4.62
CA LEU A 38 10.55 -6.46 -4.69
C LEU A 38 11.07 -5.37 -3.73
N VAL A 39 10.50 -4.17 -3.82
CA VAL A 39 10.89 -3.03 -2.97
C VAL A 39 10.60 -3.34 -1.50
N THR A 40 9.43 -3.91 -1.20
CA THR A 40 9.03 -4.28 0.17
C THR A 40 9.93 -5.36 0.77
N LEU A 41 10.30 -6.37 -0.04
CA LEU A 41 11.21 -7.45 0.33
C LEU A 41 12.55 -6.90 0.80
N VAL A 42 13.19 -6.07 -0.03
CA VAL A 42 14.51 -5.51 0.22
C VAL A 42 14.48 -4.51 1.37
N LEU A 43 13.56 -3.54 1.35
CA LEU A 43 13.47 -2.54 2.41
C LEU A 43 13.13 -3.19 3.76
N GLY A 44 12.16 -4.10 3.80
CA GLY A 44 11.81 -4.82 5.01
C GLY A 44 13.00 -5.56 5.62
N ALA A 45 13.78 -6.28 4.79
CA ALA A 45 14.97 -6.99 5.26
C ALA A 45 16.06 -6.02 5.73
N TYR A 46 16.26 -4.93 5.00
CA TYR A 46 17.25 -3.91 5.31
C TYR A 46 16.95 -3.23 6.65
N PHE A 47 15.73 -2.73 6.85
CA PHE A 47 15.31 -2.09 8.11
C PHE A 47 15.31 -3.05 9.30
N ALA A 48 15.00 -4.33 9.09
CA ALA A 48 15.04 -5.35 10.16
C ALA A 48 16.41 -5.47 10.82
N MET A 49 17.51 -5.30 10.06
CA MET A 49 18.87 -5.38 10.60
C MET A 49 19.20 -4.30 11.63
N PHE A 50 18.49 -3.17 11.63
CA PHE A 50 18.74 -2.01 12.48
C PHE A 50 17.79 -1.90 13.67
N GLN A 51 16.74 -2.73 13.74
CA GLN A 51 15.80 -2.68 14.85
C GLN A 51 16.47 -3.11 16.15
N GLN A 52 16.40 -2.30 17.20
CA GLN A 52 16.92 -2.66 18.54
C GLN A 52 15.87 -3.39 19.39
N ASP A 53 14.61 -3.38 18.96
CA ASP A 53 13.51 -4.07 19.62
C ASP A 53 13.29 -5.46 19.04
N LEU A 54 13.17 -6.49 19.89
CA LEU A 54 12.96 -7.88 19.46
C LEU A 54 11.68 -8.03 18.62
N LYS A 55 10.55 -7.43 19.04
CA LYS A 55 9.30 -7.46 18.27
C LYS A 55 9.42 -6.58 17.02
N GLY A 56 10.19 -5.50 17.09
CA GLY A 56 10.55 -4.65 15.94
C GLY A 56 11.26 -5.43 14.83
N VAL A 57 12.30 -6.22 15.17
CA VAL A 57 12.99 -7.11 14.20
C VAL A 57 11.97 -8.07 13.56
N LEU A 58 11.11 -8.70 14.37
CA LEU A 58 10.11 -9.65 13.89
C LEU A 58 9.04 -9.02 12.99
N ALA A 59 8.69 -7.75 13.24
CA ALA A 59 7.75 -7.00 12.42
C ALA A 59 8.33 -6.66 11.04
N TYR A 60 9.54 -6.09 10.97
CA TYR A 60 10.16 -5.76 9.68
C TYR A 60 10.52 -6.99 8.85
N SER A 61 10.92 -8.08 9.50
CA SER A 61 11.11 -9.35 8.79
C SER A 61 9.78 -9.96 8.31
N THR A 62 8.65 -9.66 8.96
CA THR A 62 7.32 -10.00 8.40
C THR A 62 7.04 -9.19 7.14
N ILE A 63 7.33 -7.88 7.14
CA ILE A 63 7.19 -7.02 5.95
C ILE A 63 8.02 -7.60 4.79
N SER A 64 9.27 -7.98 5.06
CA SER A 64 10.16 -8.58 4.07
C SER A 64 9.61 -9.86 3.46
N HIS A 65 9.15 -10.80 4.28
CA HIS A 65 8.61 -12.08 3.79
C HIS A 65 7.25 -11.93 3.09
N LEU A 66 6.42 -10.96 3.47
CA LEU A 66 5.24 -10.61 2.68
C LEU A 66 5.64 -10.01 1.33
N GLY A 67 6.70 -9.19 1.30
CA GLY A 67 7.31 -8.73 0.05
C GLY A 67 7.77 -9.87 -0.85
N LEU A 68 8.37 -10.93 -0.28
CA LEU A 68 8.74 -12.16 -0.99
C LEU A 68 7.51 -12.82 -1.62
N ILE A 69 6.45 -13.05 -0.82
CA ILE A 69 5.20 -13.66 -1.31
C ILE A 69 4.57 -12.80 -2.42
N THR A 70 4.51 -11.49 -2.22
CA THR A 70 3.98 -10.55 -3.22
C THR A 70 4.81 -10.57 -4.50
N LEU A 71 6.14 -10.62 -4.40
CA LEU A 71 7.02 -10.73 -5.56
C LEU A 71 6.77 -12.03 -6.33
N LEU A 72 6.67 -13.17 -5.65
CA LEU A 72 6.30 -14.46 -6.25
C LEU A 72 4.98 -14.35 -7.03
N LEU A 73 3.94 -13.78 -6.41
CA LEU A 73 2.65 -13.60 -7.08
C LEU A 73 2.72 -12.62 -8.25
N GLY A 74 3.60 -11.63 -8.20
CA GLY A 74 3.83 -10.67 -9.28
C GLY A 74 4.56 -11.26 -10.50
N MET A 75 5.36 -12.32 -10.33
CA MET A 75 6.14 -12.92 -11.45
C MET A 75 5.28 -13.65 -12.49
N GLY A 76 3.99 -13.91 -12.22
CA GLY A 76 3.05 -14.43 -13.22
C GLY A 76 3.22 -15.91 -13.60
N SER A 77 4.14 -16.64 -12.96
CA SER A 77 4.36 -18.08 -13.17
C SER A 77 3.46 -18.94 -12.25
N PRO A 78 2.86 -20.05 -12.76
CA PRO A 78 2.14 -21.00 -11.91
C PRO A 78 2.99 -21.58 -10.77
N LEU A 79 4.28 -21.88 -11.03
CA LEU A 79 5.20 -22.37 -9.99
C LEU A 79 5.47 -21.30 -8.93
N ALA A 80 5.60 -20.03 -9.32
CA ALA A 80 5.70 -18.93 -8.38
C ALA A 80 4.46 -18.80 -7.48
N CYS A 81 3.26 -19.04 -8.02
CA CYS A 81 2.04 -19.09 -7.22
C CYS A 81 2.08 -20.21 -6.17
N VAL A 82 2.50 -21.43 -6.56
CA VAL A 82 2.69 -22.56 -5.64
C VAL A 82 3.71 -22.21 -4.55
N ALA A 83 4.87 -21.65 -4.93
CA ALA A 83 5.90 -21.21 -4.00
C ALA A 83 5.38 -20.16 -3.02
N ALA A 84 4.53 -19.23 -3.48
CA ALA A 84 3.94 -18.19 -2.63
C ALA A 84 2.99 -18.79 -1.59
N ILE A 85 2.10 -19.70 -2.01
CA ILE A 85 1.17 -20.41 -1.11
C ILE A 85 1.97 -21.21 -0.06
N PHE A 86 3.02 -21.92 -0.49
CA PHE A 86 3.86 -22.66 0.42
C PHE A 86 4.59 -21.74 1.41
N HIS A 87 5.14 -20.61 0.95
CA HIS A 87 5.81 -19.65 1.82
C HIS A 87 4.84 -18.97 2.80
N ILE A 88 3.56 -18.74 2.43
CA ILE A 88 2.54 -18.22 3.35
C ILE A 88 2.40 -19.13 4.58
N VAL A 89 2.29 -20.44 4.35
CA VAL A 89 2.18 -21.43 5.43
C VAL A 89 3.45 -21.44 6.26
N ASN A 90 4.62 -21.61 5.63
CA ASN A 90 5.90 -21.66 6.34
C ASN A 90 6.12 -20.42 7.21
N HIS A 91 5.86 -19.24 6.64
CA HIS A 91 5.95 -17.97 7.34
C HIS A 91 5.02 -17.90 8.54
N ALA A 92 3.78 -18.34 8.42
CA ALA A 92 2.86 -18.36 9.55
C ALA A 92 3.42 -19.22 10.70
N THR A 93 3.97 -20.40 10.40
CA THR A 93 4.51 -21.34 11.39
C THR A 93 5.70 -20.76 12.14
N PHE A 94 6.78 -20.38 11.44
CA PHE A 94 7.99 -19.89 12.12
C PHE A 94 7.80 -18.49 12.73
N LYS A 95 6.93 -17.63 12.18
CA LYS A 95 6.66 -16.33 12.81
C LYS A 95 5.81 -16.43 14.05
N ALA A 96 4.80 -17.29 14.06
CA ALA A 96 3.98 -17.45 15.25
C ALA A 96 4.82 -17.97 16.42
N SER A 97 5.71 -18.95 16.18
CA SER A 97 6.65 -19.43 17.21
C SER A 97 7.62 -18.33 17.67
N LEU A 98 8.22 -17.56 16.75
CA LEU A 98 9.12 -16.47 17.11
C LEU A 98 8.44 -15.35 17.91
N PHE A 99 7.23 -14.94 17.56
CA PHE A 99 6.50 -13.92 18.33
C PHE A 99 6.07 -14.40 19.71
N MET A 100 5.76 -15.70 19.86
CA MET A 100 5.48 -16.30 21.17
C MET A 100 6.75 -16.42 22.01
N ALA A 101 7.87 -16.86 21.43
CA ALA A 101 9.17 -16.88 22.09
C ALA A 101 9.63 -15.48 22.52
N ALA A 102 9.45 -14.47 21.66
CA ALA A 102 9.70 -13.07 22.02
C ALA A 102 8.81 -12.59 23.16
N GLY A 103 7.55 -13.05 23.24
CA GLY A 103 6.65 -12.77 24.37
C GLY A 103 7.10 -13.42 25.67
N ALA A 104 7.61 -14.64 25.61
CA ALA A 104 8.20 -15.34 26.76
C ALA A 104 9.44 -14.62 27.28
N ILE A 105 10.33 -14.21 26.39
CA ILE A 105 11.55 -13.47 26.75
C ILE A 105 11.21 -12.11 27.36
N ASP A 106 10.24 -11.39 26.79
CA ASP A 106 9.75 -10.10 27.30
C ASP A 106 9.16 -10.24 28.73
N HIS A 107 8.40 -11.32 28.98
CA HIS A 107 7.81 -11.61 30.28
C HIS A 107 8.87 -11.92 31.35
N GLU A 108 9.85 -12.77 31.01
CA GLU A 108 10.85 -13.31 31.94
C GLU A 108 12.01 -12.33 32.19
N ALA A 109 12.52 -11.69 31.13
CA ALA A 109 13.64 -10.74 31.24
C ALA A 109 13.18 -9.31 31.59
N GLY A 110 11.89 -8.99 31.41
CA GLY A 110 11.32 -7.65 31.67
C GLY A 110 11.74 -6.59 30.65
N THR A 111 12.37 -6.98 29.54
CA THR A 111 12.76 -6.11 28.44
C THR A 111 12.76 -6.87 27.13
N ARG A 112 12.53 -6.14 26.05
CA ARG A 112 12.62 -6.61 24.66
C ARG A 112 13.69 -5.88 23.86
N ASP A 113 14.47 -5.00 24.49
CA ASP A 113 15.58 -4.29 23.88
C ASP A 113 16.79 -5.23 23.75
N LEU A 114 17.21 -5.51 22.51
CA LEU A 114 18.34 -6.37 22.17
C LEU A 114 19.67 -5.90 22.77
N ARG A 115 19.79 -4.61 23.14
CA ARG A 115 20.99 -4.07 23.79
C ARG A 115 21.06 -4.42 25.28
N ARG A 116 19.94 -4.84 25.86
CA ARG A 116 19.78 -5.19 27.28
C ARG A 116 19.51 -6.69 27.48
N LEU A 117 19.52 -7.47 26.40
CA LEU A 117 19.39 -8.92 26.41
C LEU A 117 20.75 -9.56 26.09
N GLY A 118 20.99 -10.75 26.63
CA GLY A 118 22.21 -11.51 26.40
C GLY A 118 22.31 -12.72 27.34
N GLY A 119 22.99 -13.77 26.89
CA GLY A 119 23.28 -14.95 27.71
C GLY A 119 22.08 -15.79 28.16
N LEU A 120 20.88 -15.58 27.58
CA LEU A 120 19.65 -16.22 28.06
C LEU A 120 19.64 -17.75 27.97
N ARG A 121 20.49 -18.36 27.13
CA ARG A 121 20.56 -19.84 27.02
C ARG A 121 20.86 -20.53 28.36
N ARG A 122 21.54 -19.85 29.29
CA ARG A 122 21.87 -20.40 30.62
C ARG A 122 20.65 -20.49 31.54
N PHE A 123 19.69 -19.59 31.36
CA PHE A 123 18.48 -19.50 32.19
C PHE A 123 17.28 -20.17 31.54
N MET A 124 17.22 -20.11 30.20
CA MET A 124 16.07 -20.52 29.39
C MET A 124 16.49 -21.43 28.22
N PRO A 125 17.08 -22.62 28.48
CA PRO A 125 17.68 -23.46 27.43
C PRO A 125 16.67 -24.04 26.43
N VAL A 126 15.46 -24.41 26.87
CA VAL A 126 14.39 -24.91 25.99
C VAL A 126 13.88 -23.78 25.11
N THR A 127 13.60 -22.61 25.69
CA THR A 127 13.20 -21.41 24.91
C THR A 127 14.28 -21.05 23.88
N ALA A 128 15.56 -21.13 24.27
CA ALA A 128 16.67 -20.89 23.36
C ALA A 128 16.68 -21.86 22.18
N VAL A 129 16.55 -23.16 22.42
CA VAL A 129 16.50 -24.18 21.35
C VAL A 129 15.34 -23.91 20.40
N LEU A 130 14.13 -23.70 20.93
CA LEU A 130 12.94 -23.44 20.13
C LEU A 130 13.08 -22.18 19.27
N ALA A 131 13.57 -21.08 19.87
CA ALA A 131 13.78 -19.82 19.16
C ALA A 131 14.91 -19.89 18.12
N ILE A 132 15.97 -20.67 18.38
CA ILE A 132 17.06 -20.91 17.42
C ILE A 132 16.54 -21.68 16.21
N ILE A 133 15.78 -22.76 16.41
CA ILE A 133 15.22 -23.55 15.29
C ILE A 133 14.24 -22.70 14.49
N ALA A 134 13.36 -21.93 15.15
CA ALA A 134 12.44 -21.02 14.46
C ALA A 134 13.18 -19.90 13.69
N SER A 135 14.26 -19.36 14.24
CA SER A 135 15.09 -18.36 13.57
C SER A 135 15.86 -18.95 12.39
N ALA A 136 16.35 -20.18 12.52
CA ALA A 136 17.00 -20.92 11.44
C ALA A 136 16.03 -21.22 10.29
N ALA A 137 14.77 -21.55 10.62
CA ALA A 137 13.70 -21.72 9.64
C ALA A 137 13.44 -20.40 8.88
N MET A 138 13.32 -19.28 9.60
CA MET A 138 13.19 -17.95 8.99
C MET A 138 14.41 -17.57 8.11
N ALA A 139 15.62 -17.91 8.55
CA ALA A 139 16.86 -17.67 7.80
C ALA A 139 16.95 -18.53 6.53
N GLY A 140 16.29 -19.69 6.49
CA GLY A 140 16.37 -20.64 5.37
C GLY A 140 17.56 -21.59 5.52
N VAL A 141 17.80 -22.10 6.72
CA VAL A 141 18.82 -23.15 6.94
C VAL A 141 18.29 -24.49 6.40
N PRO A 142 19.13 -25.29 5.69
CA PRO A 142 18.72 -26.59 5.15
C PRO A 142 18.02 -27.49 6.17
N LEU A 143 17.13 -28.35 5.69
CA LEU A 143 16.26 -29.25 6.48
C LEU A 143 15.14 -28.58 7.28
N LEU A 144 15.00 -27.24 7.21
CA LEU A 144 13.87 -26.51 7.79
C LEU A 144 12.93 -26.03 6.70
N ASN A 145 11.65 -25.89 7.04
CA ASN A 145 10.60 -25.51 6.09
C ASN A 145 10.91 -24.23 5.28
N GLY A 146 11.52 -23.22 5.90
CA GLY A 146 11.84 -21.97 5.23
C GLY A 146 12.92 -22.09 4.15
N PHE A 147 13.79 -23.11 4.20
CA PHE A 147 14.76 -23.40 3.14
C PHE A 147 14.05 -23.79 1.84
N LEU A 148 13.16 -24.78 1.90
CA LEU A 148 12.44 -25.28 0.71
C LEU A 148 11.69 -24.17 -0.02
N SER A 149 10.95 -23.34 0.71
CA SER A 149 10.22 -22.21 0.09
C SER A 149 11.13 -21.10 -0.45
N LYS A 150 12.35 -20.94 0.09
CA LYS A 150 13.32 -19.95 -0.42
C LYS A 150 14.06 -20.48 -1.64
N GLU A 151 14.32 -21.78 -1.70
CA GLU A 151 14.90 -22.40 -2.89
C GLU A 151 13.95 -22.26 -4.08
N MET A 152 12.67 -22.59 -3.92
CA MET A 152 11.64 -22.33 -4.94
C MET A 152 11.57 -20.84 -5.33
N PHE A 153 11.72 -19.93 -4.35
CA PHE A 153 11.77 -18.50 -4.63
C PHE A 153 12.98 -18.11 -5.49
N PHE A 154 14.17 -18.67 -5.23
CA PHE A 154 15.34 -18.42 -6.06
C PHE A 154 15.17 -18.97 -7.47
N GLU A 155 14.63 -20.18 -7.63
CA GLU A 155 14.33 -20.77 -8.94
C GLU A 155 13.43 -19.84 -9.78
N GLU A 156 12.35 -19.33 -9.19
CA GLU A 156 11.44 -18.43 -9.88
C GLU A 156 12.09 -17.08 -10.20
N THR A 157 12.95 -16.55 -9.33
CA THR A 157 13.67 -15.29 -9.62
C THR A 157 14.69 -15.42 -10.75
N LEU A 158 15.27 -16.62 -10.94
CA LEU A 158 16.16 -16.93 -12.05
C LEU A 158 15.41 -17.13 -13.37
N ALA A 159 14.20 -17.67 -13.30
CA ALA A 159 13.34 -17.87 -14.45
C ALA A 159 12.61 -16.58 -14.89
N ALA A 160 12.46 -15.62 -13.98
CA ALA A 160 11.74 -14.37 -14.22
C ALA A 160 12.30 -13.56 -15.38
N ARG A 161 11.40 -13.07 -16.24
CA ARG A 161 11.73 -12.23 -17.40
C ARG A 161 11.11 -10.85 -17.24
N TRP A 162 11.94 -9.87 -16.89
CA TRP A 162 11.57 -8.46 -16.65
C TRP A 162 11.99 -7.56 -17.82
N GLY A 163 12.57 -8.15 -18.87
CA GLY A 163 13.16 -7.47 -20.00
C GLY A 163 14.68 -7.55 -19.91
N SER A 164 15.36 -7.63 -21.06
CA SER A 164 16.80 -7.96 -21.14
C SER A 164 17.71 -7.15 -20.22
N ALA A 165 17.37 -5.88 -19.94
CA ALA A 165 18.12 -5.01 -19.03
C ALA A 165 17.84 -5.25 -17.52
N PHE A 166 16.69 -5.84 -17.18
CA PHE A 166 16.20 -5.96 -15.79
C PHE A 166 16.06 -7.41 -15.30
N ASP A 167 16.28 -8.42 -16.14
CA ASP A 167 16.16 -9.85 -15.78
C ASP A 167 16.96 -10.25 -14.52
N LEU A 168 18.10 -9.60 -14.26
CA LEU A 168 18.91 -9.89 -13.06
C LEU A 168 18.40 -9.21 -11.78
N VAL A 169 17.53 -8.20 -11.88
CA VAL A 169 17.09 -7.39 -10.73
C VAL A 169 16.39 -8.24 -9.67
N PRO A 170 15.39 -9.10 -10.00
CA PRO A 170 14.74 -9.95 -9.00
C PRO A 170 15.71 -10.90 -8.31
N THR A 171 16.62 -11.51 -9.07
CA THR A 171 17.64 -12.44 -8.56
C THR A 171 18.59 -11.74 -7.58
N LEU A 172 19.14 -10.58 -7.95
CA LEU A 172 20.05 -9.83 -7.09
C LEU A 172 19.35 -9.32 -5.82
N ALA A 173 18.11 -8.83 -5.96
CA ALA A 173 17.30 -8.41 -4.82
C ALA A 173 16.95 -9.57 -3.88
N ALA A 174 16.62 -10.74 -4.43
CA ALA A 174 16.35 -11.97 -3.68
C ALA A 174 17.57 -12.40 -2.84
N VAL A 175 18.76 -12.39 -3.44
CA VAL A 175 20.03 -12.71 -2.76
C VAL A 175 20.32 -11.67 -1.68
N ALA A 176 20.25 -10.38 -1.99
CA ALA A 176 20.52 -9.32 -1.03
C ALA A 176 19.55 -9.35 0.17
N ALA A 177 18.24 -9.46 -0.09
CA ALA A 177 17.23 -9.51 0.95
C ALA A 177 17.35 -10.79 1.80
N SER A 178 17.68 -11.93 1.19
CA SER A 178 17.90 -13.18 1.93
C SER A 178 19.17 -13.14 2.78
N ALA A 179 20.25 -12.52 2.30
CA ALA A 179 21.47 -12.29 3.09
C ALA A 179 21.19 -11.38 4.29
N PHE A 180 20.45 -10.28 4.11
CA PHE A 180 19.96 -9.45 5.22
C PHE A 180 19.07 -10.25 6.17
N GLY A 181 18.23 -11.12 5.60
CA GLY A 181 17.50 -12.21 6.26
C GLY A 181 18.30 -12.95 7.31
N VAL A 182 19.39 -13.55 6.84
CA VAL A 182 20.32 -14.32 7.66
C VAL A 182 21.00 -13.42 8.69
N THR A 183 21.41 -12.20 8.32
CA THR A 183 22.05 -11.25 9.23
C THR A 183 21.16 -10.88 10.42
N TYR A 184 19.89 -10.50 10.19
CA TYR A 184 19.01 -10.15 11.32
C TYR A 184 18.60 -11.37 12.14
N ALA A 185 18.49 -12.56 11.53
CA ALA A 185 18.19 -13.81 12.24
C ALA A 185 19.35 -14.20 13.17
N LEU A 186 20.59 -14.14 12.68
CA LEU A 186 21.79 -14.35 13.49
C LEU A 186 21.93 -13.31 14.59
N ARG A 187 21.67 -12.03 14.29
CA ARG A 187 21.69 -10.96 15.30
C ARG A 187 20.69 -11.22 16.42
N LEU A 188 19.47 -11.66 16.09
CA LEU A 188 18.46 -12.05 17.08
C LEU A 188 18.97 -13.20 17.94
N VAL A 189 19.42 -14.30 17.33
CA VAL A 189 19.87 -15.49 18.06
C VAL A 189 21.07 -15.19 18.96
N VAL A 190 22.13 -14.61 18.39
CA VAL A 190 23.39 -14.35 19.09
C VAL A 190 23.21 -13.26 20.14
N GLY A 191 22.47 -12.19 19.82
CA GLY A 191 22.24 -11.08 20.74
C GLY A 191 21.39 -11.47 21.96
N VAL A 192 20.40 -12.35 21.77
CA VAL A 192 19.49 -12.73 22.85
C VAL A 192 20.03 -13.88 23.71
N PHE A 193 20.54 -14.94 23.08
CA PHE A 193 20.83 -16.19 23.80
C PHE A 193 22.31 -16.39 24.15
N PHE A 194 23.21 -15.73 23.44
CA PHE A 194 24.65 -15.88 23.60
C PHE A 194 25.29 -14.60 24.16
N GLY A 195 26.59 -14.65 24.46
CA GLY A 195 27.31 -13.51 25.05
C GLY A 195 27.15 -13.39 26.56
N PRO A 196 27.70 -12.32 27.15
CA PRO A 196 27.59 -12.03 28.58
C PRO A 196 26.14 -11.63 28.93
N VAL A 197 25.75 -11.89 30.18
CA VAL A 197 24.46 -11.44 30.73
C VAL A 197 24.61 -9.95 31.08
N PRO A 198 23.82 -9.04 30.48
CA PRO A 198 23.92 -7.61 30.79
C PRO A 198 23.48 -7.31 32.22
N GLU A 199 24.25 -6.48 32.93
CA GLU A 199 23.88 -5.97 34.27
C GLU A 199 22.58 -5.13 34.24
N THR A 200 22.26 -4.55 33.08
CA THR A 200 21.06 -3.72 32.87
C THR A 200 19.77 -4.52 32.64
N MET A 201 19.82 -5.86 32.73
CA MET A 201 18.65 -6.71 32.57
C MET A 201 17.72 -6.54 33.80
N PRO A 202 16.44 -6.14 33.61
CA PRO A 202 15.53 -5.82 34.72
C PRO A 202 15.25 -6.95 35.70
N ARG A 203 15.26 -8.20 35.23
CA ARG A 203 14.86 -9.39 35.98
C ARG A 203 15.82 -10.53 35.70
N GLN A 204 16.01 -11.40 36.69
CA GLN A 204 16.66 -12.68 36.47
C GLN A 204 15.65 -13.61 35.77
N PRO A 205 15.90 -14.02 34.52
CA PRO A 205 14.96 -14.84 33.78
C PRO A 205 15.00 -16.28 34.29
N HIS A 206 13.87 -16.98 34.17
CA HIS A 206 13.78 -18.42 34.35
C HIS A 206 13.00 -19.03 33.17
N GLU A 207 12.98 -20.37 33.06
CA GLU A 207 12.16 -20.97 32.02
C GLU A 207 10.67 -20.67 32.23
N PRO A 208 9.93 -20.30 31.16
CA PRO A 208 8.51 -20.07 31.25
C PRO A 208 7.78 -21.37 31.59
N PRO A 209 6.55 -21.26 32.14
CA PRO A 209 5.72 -22.42 32.38
C PRO A 209 5.46 -23.21 31.08
N ARG A 210 5.30 -24.52 31.21
CA ARG A 210 5.13 -25.46 30.08
C ARG A 210 4.03 -25.05 29.10
N TRP A 211 2.95 -24.46 29.59
CA TRP A 211 1.82 -24.00 28.77
C TRP A 211 2.16 -22.80 27.87
N MET A 212 3.16 -22.00 28.23
CA MET A 212 3.70 -20.96 27.36
C MET A 212 4.62 -21.53 26.28
N LEU A 213 5.33 -22.62 26.58
CA LEU A 213 6.26 -23.28 25.66
C LEU A 213 5.59 -24.26 24.70
N ALA A 214 4.52 -24.95 25.12
CA ALA A 214 3.82 -25.94 24.32
C ALA A 214 3.42 -25.46 22.90
N PRO A 215 2.78 -24.29 22.72
CA PRO A 215 2.44 -23.82 21.37
C PRO A 215 3.68 -23.43 20.55
N ILE A 216 4.76 -22.97 21.19
CA ILE A 216 6.03 -22.68 20.51
C ILE A 216 6.64 -23.99 20.00
N ALA A 217 6.73 -24.99 20.88
CA ALA A 217 7.29 -26.29 20.58
C ALA A 217 6.52 -27.00 19.45
N PHE A 218 5.18 -26.95 19.49
CA PHE A 218 4.33 -27.50 18.43
C PHE A 218 4.65 -26.88 17.06
N LEU A 219 4.73 -25.55 16.98
CA LEU A 219 5.02 -24.88 15.71
C LEU A 219 6.46 -25.10 15.24
N VAL A 220 7.42 -25.18 16.16
CA VAL A 220 8.81 -25.53 15.83
C VAL A 220 8.90 -26.97 15.31
N ALA A 221 8.18 -27.89 15.93
CA ALA A 221 8.07 -29.26 15.43
C ALA A 221 7.45 -29.29 14.02
N ALA A 222 6.42 -28.48 13.75
CA ALA A 222 5.88 -28.34 12.41
C ALA A 222 6.91 -27.79 11.40
N CYS A 223 7.75 -26.82 11.78
CA CYS A 223 8.83 -26.32 10.92
C CYS A 223 9.85 -27.42 10.56
N LEU A 224 10.18 -28.31 11.51
CA LEU A 224 11.07 -29.44 11.30
C LEU A 224 10.42 -30.52 10.42
N LEU A 225 9.20 -30.92 10.75
CA LEU A 225 8.46 -31.94 10.01
C LEU A 225 8.22 -31.53 8.56
N VAL A 226 7.83 -30.28 8.31
CA VAL A 226 7.70 -29.76 6.94
C VAL A 226 9.05 -29.66 6.23
N GLY A 227 10.14 -29.35 6.95
CA GLY A 227 11.47 -29.29 6.35
C GLY A 227 12.07 -30.65 5.99
N MET A 228 11.84 -31.67 6.81
CA MET A 228 12.39 -33.02 6.64
C MET A 228 11.50 -33.94 5.81
N PHE A 229 10.18 -33.80 5.93
CA PHE A 229 9.18 -34.65 5.27
C PHE A 229 8.08 -33.82 4.57
N PRO A 230 8.43 -32.84 3.71
CA PRO A 230 7.46 -31.93 3.10
C PRO A 230 6.37 -32.65 2.30
N ALA A 231 6.73 -33.65 1.50
CA ALA A 231 5.79 -34.39 0.65
C ALA A 231 4.67 -35.07 1.45
N VAL A 232 4.98 -35.56 2.66
CA VAL A 232 4.00 -36.25 3.53
C VAL A 232 3.20 -35.23 4.34
N VAL A 233 3.88 -34.22 4.89
CA VAL A 233 3.28 -33.31 5.88
C VAL A 233 2.44 -32.21 5.23
N ILE A 234 2.96 -31.55 4.20
CA ILE A 234 2.29 -30.41 3.56
C ILE A 234 1.85 -30.69 2.13
N GLY A 235 2.42 -31.71 1.46
CA GLY A 235 2.16 -32.02 0.05
C GLY A 235 0.68 -32.05 -0.34
N PRO A 236 -0.18 -32.86 0.31
CA PRO A 236 -1.60 -32.95 -0.04
C PRO A 236 -2.34 -31.62 0.13
N SER A 237 -2.07 -30.91 1.23
CA SER A 237 -2.70 -29.61 1.52
C SER A 237 -2.25 -28.52 0.55
N LEU A 238 -0.96 -28.50 0.20
CA LEU A 238 -0.40 -27.58 -0.79
C LEU A 238 -1.00 -27.87 -2.17
N GLN A 239 -1.08 -29.14 -2.56
CA GLN A 239 -1.67 -29.54 -3.84
C GLN A 239 -3.15 -29.13 -3.93
N ALA A 240 -3.94 -29.39 -2.90
CA ALA A 240 -5.34 -28.97 -2.85
C ALA A 240 -5.47 -27.44 -2.96
N ALA A 241 -4.63 -26.68 -2.25
CA ALA A 241 -4.62 -25.22 -2.33
C ALA A 241 -4.21 -24.74 -3.73
N SER A 242 -3.17 -25.32 -4.33
CA SER A 242 -2.71 -24.98 -5.68
C SER A 242 -3.76 -25.26 -6.74
N ILE A 243 -4.43 -26.42 -6.69
CA ILE A 243 -5.52 -26.77 -7.61
C ILE A 243 -6.69 -25.80 -7.47
N SER A 244 -7.02 -25.36 -6.25
CA SER A 244 -8.11 -24.40 -6.03
C SER A 244 -7.89 -23.04 -6.69
N VAL A 245 -6.62 -22.68 -6.95
CA VAL A 245 -6.21 -21.41 -7.56
C VAL A 245 -5.93 -21.60 -9.05
N LEU A 246 -5.07 -22.56 -9.40
CA LEU A 246 -4.56 -22.76 -10.75
C LEU A 246 -5.43 -23.68 -11.62
N GLY A 247 -6.33 -24.46 -11.02
CA GLY A 247 -7.17 -25.42 -11.74
C GLY A 247 -6.33 -26.39 -12.57
N GLY A 248 -6.68 -26.53 -13.85
CA GLY A 248 -5.95 -27.40 -14.79
C GLY A 248 -4.54 -26.93 -15.15
N GLN A 249 -4.14 -25.72 -14.79
CA GLN A 249 -2.78 -25.20 -15.01
C GLN A 249 -1.81 -25.52 -13.86
N THR A 250 -2.23 -26.32 -12.89
CA THR A 250 -1.36 -26.70 -11.76
C THR A 250 -0.13 -27.46 -12.27
N PRO A 251 1.09 -26.91 -12.11
CA PRO A 251 2.30 -27.54 -12.62
C PRO A 251 2.65 -28.78 -11.79
N SER A 252 3.37 -29.73 -12.39
CA SER A 252 4.06 -30.77 -11.63
C SER A 252 5.23 -30.15 -10.89
N TYR A 253 5.22 -30.21 -9.56
CA TYR A 253 6.34 -29.77 -8.72
C TYR A 253 6.76 -30.90 -7.78
N SER A 254 8.05 -30.91 -7.42
CA SER A 254 8.62 -31.87 -6.47
C SER A 254 8.99 -31.16 -5.18
N LEU A 255 8.42 -31.63 -4.07
CA LEU A 255 8.82 -31.23 -2.73
C LEU A 255 9.99 -32.07 -2.21
N ALA A 256 10.92 -32.48 -3.07
CA ALA A 256 12.12 -33.18 -2.60
C ALA A 256 12.91 -32.27 -1.63
N VAL A 257 13.56 -32.86 -0.63
CA VAL A 257 14.47 -32.12 0.25
C VAL A 257 15.81 -31.85 -0.46
N TRP A 258 16.08 -32.62 -1.52
CA TRP A 258 17.31 -32.57 -2.28
C TRP A 258 16.99 -32.70 -3.77
N HIS A 259 17.29 -31.65 -4.53
CA HIS A 259 17.12 -31.60 -5.99
C HIS A 259 18.45 -31.69 -6.75
N GLY A 260 19.56 -31.96 -6.04
CA GLY A 260 20.92 -31.95 -6.59
C GLY A 260 21.58 -30.57 -6.53
N PHE A 261 22.70 -30.40 -7.23
CA PHE A 261 23.42 -29.12 -7.29
C PHE A 261 22.75 -28.14 -8.26
N THR A 262 21.69 -27.47 -7.78
CA THR A 262 20.97 -26.45 -8.54
C THR A 262 21.59 -25.05 -8.34
N PRO A 263 21.39 -24.10 -9.29
CA PRO A 263 21.75 -22.70 -9.08
C PRO A 263 21.06 -22.08 -7.86
N ALA A 264 19.81 -22.47 -7.58
CA ALA A 264 19.06 -22.02 -6.41
C ALA A 264 19.68 -22.51 -5.09
N LEU A 265 20.18 -23.75 -5.05
CA LEU A 265 20.95 -24.27 -3.92
C LEU A 265 22.24 -23.45 -3.70
N LEU A 266 22.98 -23.14 -4.78
CA LEU A 266 24.18 -22.30 -4.70
C LEU A 266 23.85 -20.90 -4.15
N MET A 267 22.79 -20.27 -4.64
CA MET A 267 22.30 -18.98 -4.12
C MET A 267 21.94 -19.07 -2.63
N SER A 268 21.32 -20.16 -2.19
CA SER A 268 21.02 -20.40 -0.78
C SER A 268 22.29 -20.44 0.08
N PHE A 269 23.34 -21.15 -0.37
CA PHE A 269 24.64 -21.15 0.32
C PHE A 269 25.32 -19.77 0.30
N VAL A 270 25.31 -19.08 -0.85
CA VAL A 270 25.86 -17.73 -0.99
C VAL A 270 25.19 -16.77 -0.01
N THR A 271 23.85 -16.81 0.12
CA THR A 271 23.11 -15.93 1.05
C THR A 271 23.39 -16.26 2.51
N LEU A 272 23.50 -17.54 2.88
CA LEU A 272 23.91 -17.97 4.22
C LEU A 272 25.32 -17.47 4.56
N ILE A 273 26.27 -17.61 3.65
CA ILE A 273 27.66 -17.16 3.82
C ILE A 273 27.71 -15.62 3.90
N ALA A 274 27.12 -14.93 2.92
CA ALA A 274 27.12 -13.48 2.83
C ALA A 274 26.45 -12.84 4.06
N GLY A 275 25.29 -13.35 4.48
CA GLY A 275 24.59 -12.85 5.67
C GLY A 275 25.35 -13.11 6.97
N THR A 276 26.03 -14.25 7.08
CA THR A 276 26.90 -14.57 8.22
C THR A 276 28.13 -13.68 8.27
N LEU A 277 28.79 -13.46 7.13
CA LEU A 277 29.95 -12.59 7.00
C LEU A 277 29.58 -11.13 7.31
N LEU A 278 28.43 -10.66 6.78
CA LEU A 278 27.91 -9.33 7.06
C LEU A 278 27.64 -9.14 8.55
N TYR A 279 27.00 -10.12 9.21
CA TYR A 279 26.81 -10.08 10.65
C TYR A 279 28.13 -10.02 11.42
N ARG A 280 29.09 -10.89 11.10
CA ARG A 280 30.39 -10.93 11.79
C ARG A 280 31.18 -9.65 11.65
N THR A 281 31.23 -9.08 10.44
CA THR A 281 32.01 -7.86 10.15
C THR A 281 31.34 -6.58 10.65
N ARG A 282 30.00 -6.53 10.72
CA ARG A 282 29.23 -5.32 11.09
C ARG A 282 28.50 -5.43 12.42
N ARG A 283 28.76 -6.46 13.23
CA ARG A 283 28.08 -6.73 14.52
C ARG A 283 28.03 -5.50 15.43
N GLU A 284 29.18 -4.89 15.71
CA GLU A 284 29.27 -3.76 16.64
C GLU A 284 28.57 -2.51 16.09
N TRP A 285 28.68 -2.30 14.78
CA TRP A 285 28.04 -1.18 14.11
C TRP A 285 26.50 -1.31 14.15
N LEU A 286 25.97 -2.49 13.85
CA LEU A 286 24.53 -2.77 13.93
C LEU A 286 23.98 -2.69 15.37
N ALA A 287 24.83 -2.99 16.37
CA ALA A 287 24.44 -2.91 17.78
C ALA A 287 24.30 -1.46 18.29
N ARG A 288 25.04 -0.52 17.70
CA ARG A 288 25.03 0.90 18.11
C ARG A 288 24.08 1.77 17.29
N GLN A 289 23.70 1.31 16.12
CA GLN A 289 22.98 2.12 15.14
C GLN A 289 21.48 1.80 15.17
N ASP A 290 20.65 2.79 15.49
CA ASP A 290 19.20 2.65 15.51
C ASP A 290 18.56 2.85 14.12
N TRP A 291 19.33 3.40 13.17
CA TRP A 291 18.80 3.81 11.86
C TRP A 291 19.67 3.38 10.69
N PRO A 292 19.09 2.85 9.59
CA PRO A 292 19.87 2.47 8.43
C PRO A 292 20.61 3.66 7.80
N PHE A 293 21.83 3.44 7.34
CA PHE A 293 22.66 4.50 6.74
C PHE A 293 22.01 5.13 5.51
N LEU A 294 21.45 4.32 4.61
CA LEU A 294 20.87 4.78 3.33
C LEU A 294 19.52 5.48 3.49
N ALA A 295 18.84 5.30 4.62
CA ALA A 295 17.49 5.82 4.85
C ALA A 295 17.46 6.91 5.93
N ARG A 296 18.60 7.49 6.31
CA ARG A 296 18.67 8.54 7.35
C ARG A 296 17.67 9.67 7.07
N GLY A 297 16.77 9.91 8.02
CA GLY A 297 15.73 10.93 7.92
C GLY A 297 14.40 10.48 7.30
N VAL A 298 14.33 9.28 6.70
CA VAL A 298 13.13 8.78 6.02
C VAL A 298 12.41 7.75 6.90
N SER A 299 11.58 8.23 7.83
CA SER A 299 10.74 7.37 8.68
C SER A 299 9.35 7.21 8.06
N GLY A 300 8.90 5.97 7.85
CA GLY A 300 7.54 5.70 7.36
C GLY A 300 6.46 6.32 8.26
N LYS A 301 6.69 6.33 9.58
CA LYS A 301 5.83 7.03 10.54
C LYS A 301 5.80 8.54 10.30
N ALA A 302 6.97 9.16 10.12
CA ALA A 302 7.06 10.59 9.88
C ALA A 302 6.40 10.99 8.54
N ILE A 303 6.60 10.21 7.48
CA ILE A 303 5.92 10.41 6.19
C ILE A 303 4.40 10.32 6.39
N PHE A 304 3.94 9.27 7.06
CA PHE A 304 2.51 9.10 7.33
C PHE A 304 1.92 10.27 8.11
N GLU A 305 2.56 10.71 9.20
CA GLU A 305 2.11 11.85 10.00
C GLU A 305 2.14 13.15 9.21
N GLN A 306 3.14 13.36 8.35
CA GLN A 306 3.23 14.53 7.46
C GLN A 306 2.09 14.53 6.43
N VAL A 307 1.83 13.41 5.77
CA VAL A 307 0.75 13.27 4.78
C VAL A 307 -0.61 13.43 5.46
N LEU A 308 -0.82 12.79 6.61
CA LEU A 308 -2.05 12.92 7.38
C LEU A 308 -2.27 14.37 7.83
N GLY A 309 -1.23 15.02 8.36
CA GLY A 309 -1.28 16.43 8.74
C GLY A 309 -1.56 17.34 7.54
N PHE A 310 -0.99 17.03 6.37
CA PHE A 310 -1.27 17.75 5.14
C PHE A 310 -2.75 17.61 4.73
N LEU A 311 -3.28 16.38 4.67
CA LEU A 311 -4.66 16.12 4.25
C LEU A 311 -5.69 16.62 5.26
N ALA A 312 -5.44 16.47 6.56
CA ALA A 312 -6.40 16.83 7.60
C ALA A 312 -6.42 18.34 7.91
N LYS A 313 -5.31 19.05 7.71
CA LYS A 313 -5.18 20.45 8.15
C LYS A 313 -4.76 21.39 7.02
N THR A 314 -3.71 21.07 6.28
CA THR A 314 -3.11 22.00 5.32
C THR A 314 -3.95 22.13 4.05
N ALA A 315 -4.37 21.01 3.45
CA ALA A 315 -5.16 21.00 2.23
C ALA A 315 -6.53 21.68 2.42
N PRO A 316 -7.31 21.38 3.47
CA PRO A 316 -8.59 22.05 3.71
C PRO A 316 -8.43 23.56 3.94
N ARG A 317 -7.43 23.98 4.72
CA ARG A 317 -7.16 25.42 4.96
C ARG A 317 -6.77 26.16 3.69
N ARG A 318 -5.93 25.56 2.84
CA ARG A 318 -5.57 26.14 1.54
C ARG A 318 -6.77 26.23 0.60
N LEU A 319 -7.65 25.23 0.64
CA LEU A 319 -8.88 25.24 -0.13
C LEU A 319 -9.82 26.34 0.35
N GLU A 320 -10.05 26.44 1.66
CA GLU A 320 -10.88 27.48 2.27
C GLU A 320 -10.33 28.90 2.02
N SER A 321 -9.01 29.09 2.05
CA SER A 321 -8.40 30.40 1.75
C SER A 321 -8.58 30.81 0.28
N ARG A 322 -8.59 29.84 -0.65
CA ARG A 322 -8.78 30.12 -2.09
C ARG A 322 -10.25 30.23 -2.47
N PHE A 323 -11.11 29.48 -1.81
CA PHE A 323 -12.56 29.48 -2.02
C PHE A 323 -13.27 29.76 -0.69
N PRO A 324 -13.30 31.03 -0.23
CA PRO A 324 -13.94 31.37 1.03
C PRO A 324 -15.44 31.10 0.93
N GLY A 325 -15.92 30.08 1.64
CA GLY A 325 -17.34 29.71 1.68
C GLY A 325 -18.25 30.76 2.32
N ARG A 326 -17.71 31.89 2.79
CA ARG A 326 -18.47 32.98 3.42
C ARG A 326 -18.80 34.14 2.49
N LYS A 327 -18.20 34.21 1.29
CA LYS A 327 -18.46 35.30 0.33
C LYS A 327 -19.28 34.75 -0.84
N LEU A 328 -20.39 35.42 -1.17
CA LEU A 328 -21.25 35.04 -2.31
C LEU A 328 -20.53 35.18 -3.66
N GLN A 329 -19.63 36.16 -3.80
CA GLN A 329 -18.91 36.42 -5.06
C GLN A 329 -18.12 35.21 -5.61
N PRO A 330 -17.20 34.57 -4.86
CA PRO A 330 -16.49 33.39 -5.34
C PRO A 330 -17.41 32.18 -5.55
N GLN A 331 -18.51 32.07 -4.81
CA GLN A 331 -19.50 30.99 -5.01
C GLN A 331 -20.22 31.15 -6.35
N ILE A 332 -20.72 32.35 -6.65
CA ILE A 332 -21.38 32.66 -7.92
C ILE A 332 -20.41 32.49 -9.08
N LEU A 333 -19.16 32.94 -8.94
CA LEU A 333 -18.12 32.72 -9.96
C LEU A 333 -17.89 31.24 -10.23
N LEU A 334 -17.79 30.40 -9.19
CA LEU A 334 -17.61 28.97 -9.34
C LEU A 334 -18.81 28.32 -10.04
N ILE A 335 -20.03 28.73 -9.71
CA ILE A 335 -21.26 28.24 -10.35
C ILE A 335 -21.26 28.62 -11.84
N ILE A 336 -20.93 29.86 -12.19
CA ILE A 336 -20.85 30.31 -13.58
C ILE A 336 -19.78 29.53 -14.34
N LEU A 337 -18.58 29.38 -13.78
CA LEU A 337 -17.51 28.61 -14.42
C LEU A 337 -17.90 27.14 -14.61
N ALA A 338 -18.55 26.53 -13.62
CA ALA A 338 -19.06 25.16 -13.72
C ALA A 338 -20.12 25.04 -14.83
N ALA A 339 -21.05 26.00 -14.93
CA ALA A 339 -22.06 26.05 -15.98
C ALA A 339 -21.42 26.21 -17.37
N MET A 340 -20.39 27.05 -17.51
CA MET A 340 -19.65 27.21 -18.76
C MET A 340 -18.91 25.93 -19.17
N VAL A 341 -18.26 25.24 -18.22
CA VAL A 341 -17.60 23.96 -18.49
C VAL A 341 -18.63 22.90 -18.90
N ALA A 342 -19.76 22.81 -18.19
CA ALA A 342 -20.83 21.89 -18.54
C ALA A 342 -21.40 22.18 -19.94
N ALA A 343 -21.64 23.45 -20.28
CA ALA A 343 -22.08 23.85 -21.61
C ALA A 343 -21.05 23.50 -22.68
N GLY A 344 -19.76 23.74 -22.43
CA GLY A 344 -18.68 23.37 -23.35
C GLY A 344 -18.58 21.87 -23.59
N LEU A 345 -18.71 21.06 -22.53
CA LEU A 345 -18.74 19.61 -22.64
C LEU A 345 -20.00 19.12 -23.39
N ALA A 346 -21.16 19.72 -23.13
CA ALA A 346 -22.41 19.39 -23.83
C ALA A 346 -22.33 19.68 -25.34
N VAL A 347 -21.79 20.85 -25.72
CA VAL A 347 -21.54 21.19 -27.13
C VAL A 347 -20.52 20.24 -27.76
N GLY A 348 -19.44 19.91 -27.05
CA GLY A 348 -18.38 19.02 -27.57
C GLY A 348 -18.79 17.55 -27.71
N SER A 349 -19.82 17.11 -26.98
CA SER A 349 -20.36 15.74 -27.02
C SER A 349 -21.62 15.60 -27.87
N ALA A 350 -22.24 16.72 -28.27
CA ALA A 350 -23.36 16.71 -29.18
C ALA A 350 -22.89 16.24 -30.57
N PRO A 351 -23.62 15.32 -31.23
CA PRO A 351 -23.33 14.97 -32.61
C PRO A 351 -23.38 16.25 -33.46
N ALA A 352 -22.43 16.40 -34.38
CA ALA A 352 -22.30 17.56 -35.27
C ALA A 352 -23.40 17.62 -36.35
N ALA A 353 -24.65 17.42 -35.95
CA ALA A 353 -25.84 17.62 -36.77
C ALA A 353 -26.34 19.05 -36.56
N PHE A 354 -25.50 20.04 -36.89
CA PHE A 354 -26.01 21.38 -37.11
C PHE A 354 -26.76 21.34 -38.43
N GLU A 355 -28.09 21.28 -38.39
CA GLU A 355 -28.90 21.60 -39.57
C GLU A 355 -28.45 22.96 -40.11
N PRO A 356 -28.36 23.14 -41.44
CA PRO A 356 -27.97 24.42 -42.02
C PRO A 356 -28.88 25.52 -41.47
N LEU A 357 -28.28 26.57 -40.88
CA LEU A 357 -29.02 27.68 -40.30
C LEU A 357 -30.01 28.23 -41.33
N ARG A 358 -31.30 27.99 -41.09
CA ARG A 358 -32.37 28.63 -41.86
C ARG A 358 -32.54 30.03 -41.30
N TRP A 359 -31.97 31.01 -41.99
CA TRP A 359 -32.19 32.41 -41.67
C TRP A 359 -33.66 32.76 -41.90
N SER A 360 -34.41 32.90 -40.82
CA SER A 360 -35.69 33.60 -40.85
C SER A 360 -35.41 35.10 -41.05
N SER A 361 -36.29 35.80 -41.77
CA SER A 361 -36.26 37.26 -41.84
C SER A 361 -36.33 37.84 -40.42
N ILE A 362 -35.24 38.43 -39.95
CA ILE A 362 -35.19 39.14 -38.67
C ILE A 362 -35.90 40.47 -38.87
N ASP A 363 -36.96 40.73 -38.13
CA ASP A 363 -37.62 42.04 -38.12
C ASP A 363 -36.64 43.09 -37.55
N PRO A 364 -36.27 44.13 -38.33
CA PRO A 364 -35.34 45.16 -37.87
C PRO A 364 -35.83 45.89 -36.62
N ALA A 365 -37.13 46.07 -36.44
CA ALA A 365 -37.71 46.72 -35.26
C ALA A 365 -37.54 45.85 -34.01
N PHE A 366 -37.75 44.54 -34.15
CA PHE A 366 -37.54 43.59 -33.05
C PHE A 366 -36.06 43.47 -32.69
N ALA A 367 -35.16 43.46 -33.68
CA ALA A 367 -33.72 43.48 -33.43
C ALA A 367 -33.27 44.75 -32.70
N MET A 368 -33.76 45.92 -33.10
CA MET A 368 -33.46 47.20 -32.45
C MET A 368 -33.95 47.22 -31.00
N LEU A 369 -35.14 46.65 -30.74
CA LEU A 369 -35.69 46.49 -29.40
C LEU A 369 -34.75 45.65 -28.51
N TRP A 370 -34.26 44.51 -28.99
CA TRP A 370 -33.33 43.66 -28.25
C TRP A 370 -31.94 44.27 -28.09
N LEU A 371 -31.45 45.04 -29.06
CA LEU A 371 -30.22 45.83 -28.91
C LEU A 371 -30.35 46.87 -27.81
N LEU A 372 -31.49 47.57 -27.74
CA LEU A 372 -31.79 48.52 -26.67
C LEU A 372 -31.85 47.81 -25.31
N GLY A 373 -32.57 46.68 -25.22
CA GLY A 373 -32.66 45.89 -23.99
C GLY A 373 -31.31 45.34 -23.53
N GLY A 374 -30.49 44.86 -24.47
CA GLY A 374 -29.12 44.42 -24.21
C GLY A 374 -28.22 45.55 -23.72
N ALA A 375 -28.32 46.74 -24.31
CA ALA A 375 -27.59 47.93 -23.87
C ALA A 375 -28.03 48.36 -22.45
N CYS A 376 -29.33 48.32 -22.16
CA CYS A 376 -29.87 48.57 -20.84
C CYS A 376 -29.35 47.55 -19.81
N ALA A 377 -29.39 46.26 -20.11
CA ALA A 377 -28.88 45.21 -19.21
C ALA A 377 -27.36 45.33 -18.96
N ALA A 378 -26.57 45.58 -20.01
CA ALA A 378 -25.14 45.79 -19.89
C ALA A 378 -24.82 47.06 -19.08
N GLY A 379 -25.54 48.15 -19.34
CA GLY A 379 -25.42 49.41 -18.60
C GLY A 379 -25.78 49.25 -17.13
N ALA A 380 -26.85 48.52 -16.81
CA ALA A 380 -27.22 48.20 -15.44
C ALA A 380 -26.10 47.44 -14.71
N ALA A 381 -25.53 46.42 -15.35
CA ALA A 381 -24.43 45.63 -14.79
C ALA A 381 -23.16 46.47 -14.52
N ILE A 382 -22.80 47.38 -15.43
CA ILE A 382 -21.63 48.26 -15.28
C ILE A 382 -21.85 49.28 -14.16
N LEU A 383 -23.04 49.88 -14.09
CA LEU A 383 -23.34 50.98 -13.17
C LEU A 383 -23.74 50.52 -11.77
N ALA A 384 -24.15 49.26 -11.58
CA ALA A 384 -24.67 48.72 -10.31
C ALA A 384 -23.77 48.96 -9.09
N LYS A 385 -22.44 49.04 -9.30
CA LYS A 385 -21.49 49.21 -8.19
C LYS A 385 -21.50 50.61 -7.58
N PHE A 386 -21.61 51.66 -8.39
CA PHE A 386 -21.41 53.06 -7.97
C PHE A 386 -22.63 53.96 -8.22
N HIS A 387 -23.52 53.60 -9.15
CA HIS A 387 -24.69 54.38 -9.53
C HIS A 387 -25.97 53.52 -9.48
N ARG A 388 -26.38 53.12 -8.27
CA ARG A 388 -27.48 52.18 -8.04
C ARG A 388 -28.81 52.64 -8.64
N LEU A 389 -29.14 53.93 -8.54
CA LEU A 389 -30.37 54.50 -9.13
C LEU A 389 -30.37 54.37 -10.65
N ALA A 390 -29.25 54.67 -11.32
CA ALA A 390 -29.12 54.53 -12.76
C ALA A 390 -29.21 53.05 -13.18
N ALA A 391 -28.60 52.14 -12.40
CA ALA A 391 -28.68 50.71 -12.65
C ALA A 391 -30.11 50.16 -12.50
N LEU A 392 -30.87 50.65 -11.52
CA LEU A 392 -32.28 50.29 -11.34
C LEU A 392 -33.13 50.73 -12.53
N ILE A 393 -32.98 51.99 -12.98
CA ILE A 393 -33.68 52.52 -14.16
C ILE A 393 -33.35 51.70 -15.42
N LEU A 394 -32.07 51.36 -15.62
CA LEU A 394 -31.64 50.55 -16.76
C LEU A 394 -32.13 49.09 -16.68
N THR A 395 -32.28 48.54 -15.48
CA THR A 395 -32.89 47.22 -15.27
C THR A 395 -34.37 47.25 -15.65
N GLY A 396 -35.09 48.29 -15.24
CA GLY A 396 -36.47 48.57 -15.68
C GLY A 396 -36.59 48.71 -17.20
N GLY A 397 -35.62 49.35 -17.85
CA GLY A 397 -35.54 49.42 -19.32
C GLY A 397 -35.43 48.04 -19.99
N ALA A 398 -34.59 47.15 -19.45
CA ALA A 398 -34.48 45.77 -19.94
C ALA A 398 -35.74 44.93 -19.65
N GLY A 399 -36.40 45.16 -18.51
CA GLY A 399 -37.68 44.55 -18.16
C GLY A 399 -38.82 44.97 -19.11
N LEU A 400 -38.91 46.26 -19.45
CA LEU A 400 -39.86 46.78 -20.43
C LEU A 400 -39.65 46.20 -21.82
N VAL A 401 -38.39 46.05 -22.26
CA VAL A 401 -38.05 45.37 -23.53
C VAL A 401 -38.53 43.91 -23.53
N SER A 402 -38.38 43.21 -22.40
CA SER A 402 -38.87 41.84 -22.23
C SER A 402 -40.41 41.78 -22.28
N CYS A 403 -41.09 42.74 -21.65
CA CYS A 403 -42.55 42.89 -21.72
C CYS A 403 -43.05 43.12 -23.16
N ILE A 404 -42.45 44.06 -23.89
CA ILE A 404 -42.79 44.32 -25.29
C ILE A 404 -42.52 43.07 -26.14
N SER A 405 -41.45 42.32 -25.85
CA SER A 405 -41.17 41.06 -26.53
C SER A 405 -42.26 40.00 -26.31
N PHE A 406 -42.85 39.91 -25.11
CA PHE A 406 -43.99 39.01 -24.87
C PHE A 406 -45.24 39.43 -25.65
N VAL A 407 -45.55 40.72 -25.71
CA VAL A 407 -46.66 41.22 -26.56
C VAL A 407 -46.41 40.89 -28.02
N TRP A 408 -45.18 41.11 -28.49
CA TRP A 408 -44.76 40.81 -29.87
C TRP A 408 -44.92 39.33 -30.22
N LEU A 409 -44.63 38.44 -29.27
CA LEU A 409 -44.80 36.99 -29.39
C LEU A 409 -46.22 36.52 -29.05
N SER A 410 -47.21 37.44 -29.01
CA SER A 410 -48.63 37.15 -28.74
C SER A 410 -48.89 36.47 -27.39
N ALA A 411 -48.10 36.84 -26.37
CA ALA A 411 -48.22 36.38 -24.99
C ALA A 411 -48.63 37.53 -24.05
N PRO A 412 -49.88 38.05 -24.14
CA PRO A 412 -50.31 39.24 -23.42
C PRO A 412 -50.36 39.05 -21.90
N ASP A 413 -50.72 37.85 -21.43
CA ASP A 413 -50.77 37.55 -19.99
C ASP A 413 -49.36 37.59 -19.36
N LEU A 414 -48.36 37.01 -20.05
CA LEU A 414 -46.95 37.09 -19.65
C LEU A 414 -46.45 38.54 -19.64
N ALA A 415 -46.83 39.34 -20.64
CA ALA A 415 -46.49 40.76 -20.68
C ALA A 415 -47.07 41.54 -19.49
N ALA A 416 -48.36 41.35 -19.18
CA ALA A 416 -49.02 42.01 -18.06
C ALA A 416 -48.37 41.63 -16.71
N THR A 417 -48.07 40.35 -16.51
CA THR A 417 -47.38 39.89 -15.30
C THR A 417 -45.96 40.43 -15.20
N GLN A 418 -45.18 40.44 -16.28
CA GLN A 418 -43.82 40.98 -16.31
C GLN A 418 -43.80 42.48 -15.99
N LEU A 419 -44.74 43.26 -16.55
CA LEU A 419 -44.87 44.68 -16.26
C LEU A 419 -45.20 44.94 -14.79
N LEU A 420 -46.13 44.16 -14.23
CA LEU A 420 -46.50 44.27 -12.82
C LEU A 420 -45.31 43.94 -11.91
N VAL A 421 -44.59 42.83 -12.20
CA VAL A 421 -43.39 42.44 -11.46
C VAL A 421 -42.35 43.54 -11.52
N GLU A 422 -42.06 44.09 -12.70
CA GLU A 422 -41.04 45.12 -12.88
C GLU A 422 -41.34 46.38 -12.08
N VAL A 423 -42.60 46.86 -12.11
CA VAL A 423 -43.07 48.01 -11.33
C VAL A 423 -42.91 47.74 -9.83
N VAL A 424 -43.36 46.57 -9.36
CA VAL A 424 -43.26 46.21 -7.94
C VAL A 424 -41.79 46.07 -7.50
N THR A 425 -40.93 45.43 -8.30
CA THR A 425 -39.51 45.29 -7.98
C THR A 425 -38.78 46.62 -8.00
N THR A 426 -39.15 47.54 -8.90
CA THR A 426 -38.57 48.90 -8.97
C THR A 426 -38.97 49.74 -7.76
N ILE A 427 -40.16 49.52 -7.18
CA ILE A 427 -40.62 50.21 -5.96
C ILE A 427 -39.94 49.63 -4.71
N LEU A 428 -39.66 48.32 -4.69
CA LEU A 428 -39.12 47.62 -3.52
C LEU A 428 -37.59 47.78 -3.34
N ILE A 429 -36.84 47.96 -4.42
CA ILE A 429 -35.37 48.08 -4.45
C ILE A 429 -34.96 49.54 -4.34
#